data_AF-A0A950H1R7-F1
#
_entry.id   AF-A0A950H1R7-F1
#
_cell.length_a   1.000
_cell.length_b   1.000
_cell.length_c   1.000
_cell.angle_alpha   90.00
_cell.angle_beta   90.00
_cell.angle_gamma   90.00
#
_symmetry.space_group_name_H-M   'P 1'
#
loop_
_entity.id
_entity.type
_entity.pdbx_description
1 polymer ?
#
loop_
_entity_poly.entity_id
_entity_poly.type
_entity_poly.pdbx_seq_one_letter_code
_entity_poly.pdbx_strand_id
1 'polypeptide(L)'
;MPRSRPTEIEFVDVDDARLLAAAAALTDRGEGWINLEPIVDEEHQPMQAGPFAFLAGPSHDIPTVTWMPGRHQPGGETKPTTVGLQHAAGPRVARTLAASGLPLPEQWRVTQDHPRRGLVASVPAAVADPRSVLEWLLRAAASVCTVTTTGRWRAAVHDGRTG
;
A
#
# COMPACT_ATOMS: atom_id res chain seq x y z
N MET A 1 13.56 -19.61 -8.06
CA MET A 1 12.30 -20.26 -7.67
C MET A 1 11.16 -19.27 -7.89
N PRO A 2 10.01 -19.69 -8.45
CA PRO A 2 8.85 -18.81 -8.61
C PRO A 2 8.32 -18.42 -7.22
N ARG A 3 8.00 -17.14 -7.02
CA ARG A 3 7.29 -16.69 -5.81
C ARG A 3 5.93 -17.41 -5.76
N SER A 4 5.48 -17.83 -4.58
CA SER A 4 4.11 -18.30 -4.40
C SER A 4 3.13 -17.23 -4.89
N ARG A 5 1.99 -17.65 -5.45
CA ARG A 5 0.92 -16.70 -5.76
C ARG A 5 0.48 -16.02 -4.46
N PRO A 6 0.24 -14.70 -4.48
CA PRO A 6 -0.28 -14.03 -3.29
C PRO A 6 -1.64 -14.61 -2.89
N THR A 7 -1.92 -14.59 -1.60
CA THR A 7 -3.27 -14.84 -1.09
C THR A 7 -4.09 -13.57 -1.26
N GLU A 8 -5.23 -13.66 -1.94
CA GLU A 8 -6.11 -12.51 -2.16
C GLU A 8 -7.23 -12.43 -1.12
N ILE A 9 -7.47 -11.22 -0.61
CA ILE A 9 -8.55 -10.91 0.32
C ILE A 9 -9.32 -9.72 -0.23
N GLU A 10 -10.60 -9.91 -0.54
CA GLU A 10 -11.51 -8.79 -0.81
C GLU A 10 -12.20 -8.36 0.49
N PHE A 11 -12.26 -7.05 0.72
CA PHE A 11 -12.80 -6.45 1.93
C PHE A 11 -13.40 -5.06 1.65
N VAL A 12 -14.16 -4.52 2.60
CA VAL A 12 -14.75 -3.16 2.54
C VAL A 12 -14.06 -2.22 3.52
N ASP A 13 -13.78 -2.72 4.72
CA ASP A 13 -13.29 -1.93 5.84
C ASP A 13 -11.96 -2.51 6.36
N VAL A 14 -11.10 -1.63 6.89
CA VAL A 14 -9.83 -2.01 7.50
C VAL A 14 -10.00 -2.96 8.70
N ASP A 15 -11.18 -2.98 9.32
CA ASP A 15 -11.58 -3.95 10.36
C ASP A 15 -11.83 -5.37 9.84
N ASP A 16 -11.67 -5.68 8.55
CA ASP A 16 -11.78 -7.06 8.06
C ASP A 16 -10.80 -7.98 8.79
N ALA A 17 -11.34 -8.96 9.51
CA ALA A 17 -10.58 -9.83 10.39
C ALA A 17 -9.49 -10.62 9.64
N ARG A 18 -9.70 -10.95 8.36
CA ARG A 18 -8.72 -11.70 7.56
C ARG A 18 -7.56 -10.80 7.16
N LEU A 19 -7.84 -9.53 6.80
CA LEU A 19 -6.81 -8.55 6.52
C LEU A 19 -5.93 -8.30 7.76
N LEU A 20 -6.54 -8.04 8.91
CA LEU A 20 -5.80 -7.78 10.15
C LEU A 20 -5.05 -9.02 10.64
N ALA A 21 -5.62 -10.23 10.51
CA ALA A 21 -4.93 -11.46 10.82
C ALA A 21 -3.71 -11.70 9.91
N ALA A 22 -3.83 -11.40 8.61
CA ALA A 22 -2.71 -11.48 7.68
C ALA A 22 -1.60 -10.48 8.04
N ALA A 23 -1.95 -9.22 8.31
CA ALA A 23 -0.99 -8.20 8.69
C ALA A 23 -0.30 -8.53 10.04
N ALA A 24 -1.04 -9.04 11.02
CA ALA A 24 -0.48 -9.52 12.28
C ALA A 24 0.50 -10.68 12.05
N ALA A 25 0.13 -11.68 11.24
CA ALA A 25 1.00 -12.81 10.95
C ALA A 25 2.29 -12.41 10.20
N LEU A 26 2.23 -11.44 9.29
CA LEU A 26 3.43 -10.88 8.65
C LEU A 26 4.28 -10.07 9.64
N THR A 27 3.65 -9.34 10.56
CA THR A 27 4.33 -8.61 11.64
C THR A 27 5.11 -9.56 12.55
N ASP A 28 4.46 -10.62 13.01
CA ASP A 28 5.08 -11.64 13.89
C ASP A 28 6.29 -12.30 13.23
N ARG A 29 6.26 -12.45 11.90
CA ARG A 29 7.36 -12.99 11.11
C ARG A 29 8.43 -11.94 10.80
N GLY A 30 8.07 -10.66 10.77
CA GLY A 30 8.93 -9.57 10.28
C GLY A 30 9.26 -9.71 8.78
N GLU A 31 8.40 -10.38 8.02
CA GLU A 31 8.62 -10.73 6.62
C GLU A 31 7.34 -10.64 5.80
N GLY A 32 7.49 -10.54 4.48
CA GLY A 32 6.38 -10.40 3.54
C GLY A 32 5.92 -8.96 3.34
N TRP A 33 4.84 -8.78 2.61
CA TRP A 33 4.20 -7.49 2.36
C TRP A 33 2.75 -7.69 1.88
N ILE A 34 1.96 -6.63 1.95
CA ILE A 34 0.61 -6.57 1.41
C ILE A 34 0.54 -5.45 0.40
N ASN A 35 0.06 -5.73 -0.81
CA ASN A 35 -0.39 -4.71 -1.74
C ASN A 35 -1.90 -4.55 -1.63
N LEU A 36 -2.41 -3.33 -1.55
CA LEU A 36 -3.84 -3.06 -1.52
C LEU A 36 -4.22 -2.08 -2.63
N GLU A 37 -5.32 -2.37 -3.31
CA GLU A 37 -5.85 -1.58 -4.42
C GLU A 37 -7.37 -1.46 -4.29
N PRO A 38 -7.96 -0.32 -4.62
CA PRO A 38 -9.42 -0.21 -4.68
C PRO A 38 -9.94 -1.05 -5.84
N ILE A 39 -11.05 -1.75 -5.62
CA ILE A 39 -11.78 -2.41 -6.69
C ILE A 39 -12.59 -1.35 -7.42
N VAL A 40 -12.26 -1.13 -8.68
CA VAL A 40 -12.90 -0.16 -9.57
C VAL A 40 -13.94 -0.83 -10.46
N ASP A 41 -14.83 -0.02 -11.03
CA ASP A 41 -15.81 -0.51 -11.99
C ASP A 41 -15.12 -1.12 -13.23
N GLU A 42 -15.79 -2.07 -13.89
CA GLU A 42 -15.23 -2.83 -15.01
C GLU A 42 -14.72 -1.94 -16.15
N GLU A 43 -15.39 -0.81 -16.39
CA GLU A 43 -15.00 0.21 -17.38
C GLU A 43 -13.67 0.91 -17.06
N HIS A 44 -13.24 0.88 -15.80
CA HIS A 44 -12.00 1.47 -15.30
C HIS A 44 -10.91 0.43 -15.02
N GLN A 45 -11.21 -0.87 -15.19
CA GLN A 45 -10.18 -1.89 -15.08
C GLN A 45 -9.13 -1.66 -16.16
N PRO A 46 -7.82 -1.70 -15.81
CA PRO A 46 -6.78 -1.46 -16.79
C PRO A 46 -6.92 -2.46 -17.93
N MET A 47 -7.15 -1.95 -19.15
CA MET A 47 -7.19 -2.76 -20.35
C MET A 47 -5.88 -3.56 -20.47
N GLN A 48 -5.95 -4.81 -20.94
CA GLN A 48 -4.74 -5.55 -21.30
C GLN A 48 -3.88 -4.69 -22.23
N ALA A 49 -2.62 -4.50 -21.86
CA ALA A 49 -1.70 -3.62 -22.58
C ALA A 49 -1.66 -3.99 -24.08
N GLY A 50 -2.26 -3.15 -24.92
CA GLY A 50 -2.24 -3.30 -26.37
C GLY A 50 -0.83 -3.11 -26.95
N PRO A 51 -0.63 -3.37 -28.26
CA PRO A 51 0.69 -3.37 -28.89
C PRO A 51 1.42 -2.01 -28.88
N PHE A 52 0.78 -0.93 -28.43
CA PHE A 52 1.35 0.42 -28.33
C PHE A 52 1.36 0.98 -26.89
N ALA A 53 1.08 0.17 -25.88
CA ALA A 53 1.01 0.60 -24.47
C ALA A 53 2.32 1.23 -23.96
N PHE A 54 3.45 1.01 -24.64
CA PHE A 54 4.74 1.64 -24.34
C PHE A 54 4.79 3.16 -24.65
N LEU A 55 3.89 3.69 -25.48
CA LEU A 55 3.78 5.13 -25.77
C LEU A 55 2.98 5.89 -24.71
N ALA A 56 2.07 5.18 -24.02
CA ALA A 56 1.39 5.70 -22.85
C ALA A 56 2.33 5.52 -21.65
N GLY A 57 2.73 6.63 -21.01
CA GLY A 57 3.39 6.53 -19.71
C GLY A 57 2.47 5.78 -18.74
N PRO A 58 2.99 5.03 -17.75
CA PRO A 58 2.15 4.27 -16.83
C PRO A 58 1.17 5.21 -16.14
N SER A 59 -0.13 5.08 -16.44
CA SER A 59 -1.19 5.80 -15.74
C SER A 59 -1.56 4.98 -14.50
N HIS A 60 -1.14 5.47 -13.34
CA HIS A 60 -1.58 4.92 -12.05
C HIS A 60 -2.91 5.56 -11.66
N ASP A 61 -3.90 5.41 -12.54
CA ASP A 61 -5.25 5.94 -12.33
C ASP A 61 -5.93 5.24 -11.13
N ILE A 62 -5.51 3.99 -10.91
CA ILE A 62 -5.77 3.20 -9.71
C ILE A 62 -4.51 3.23 -8.84
N PRO A 63 -4.57 3.77 -7.61
CA PRO A 63 -3.44 3.78 -6.72
C PRO A 63 -3.22 2.41 -6.08
N THR A 64 -1.96 2.03 -5.91
CA THR A 64 -1.55 0.85 -5.16
C THR A 64 -0.84 1.29 -3.89
N VAL A 65 -1.27 0.76 -2.74
CA VAL A 65 -0.53 0.90 -1.49
C VAL A 65 0.22 -0.38 -1.17
N THR A 66 1.43 -0.22 -0.64
CA THR A 66 2.24 -1.34 -0.14
C THR A 66 2.46 -1.15 1.34
N TRP A 67 2.19 -2.17 2.13
CA TRP A 67 2.53 -2.25 3.54
C TRP A 67 3.51 -3.40 3.76
N MET A 68 4.64 -3.14 4.41
CA MET A 68 5.69 -4.12 4.68
C MET A 68 6.12 -4.00 6.15
N PRO A 69 5.92 -5.05 6.96
CA PRO A 69 6.25 -5.00 8.38
C PRO A 69 7.75 -4.78 8.58
N GLY A 70 8.08 -4.22 9.74
CA GLY A 70 9.44 -4.12 10.23
C GLY A 70 10.11 -5.49 10.33
N ARG A 71 11.31 -5.64 9.76
CA ARG A 71 12.08 -6.88 9.88
C ARG A 71 12.70 -7.02 11.27
N HIS A 72 12.51 -8.17 11.90
CA HIS A 72 13.18 -8.55 13.14
C HIS A 72 14.70 -8.74 12.92
N GLN A 73 15.51 -8.14 13.79
CA GLN A 73 16.96 -8.25 13.73
C GLN A 73 17.50 -9.15 14.85
N PRO A 74 18.67 -9.80 14.64
CA PRO A 74 19.41 -10.41 15.73
C PRO A 74 19.68 -9.37 16.83
N GLY A 75 19.33 -9.69 18.08
CA GLY A 75 19.44 -8.77 19.21
C GLY A 75 18.13 -8.12 19.66
N GLY A 76 17.00 -8.44 19.02
CA GLY A 76 15.66 -8.05 19.48
C GLY A 76 15.18 -6.68 18.98
N GLU A 77 15.99 -5.98 18.18
CA GLU A 77 15.57 -4.76 17.48
C GLU A 77 14.67 -5.09 16.28
N THR A 78 13.62 -4.29 16.08
CA THR A 78 12.75 -4.38 14.89
C THR A 78 12.96 -3.16 14.03
N LYS A 79 13.30 -3.37 12.74
CA LYS A 79 13.41 -2.28 11.78
C LYS A 79 12.07 -1.55 11.62
N PRO A 80 12.05 -0.28 11.19
CA PRO A 80 10.81 0.40 10.85
C PRO A 80 9.99 -0.34 9.79
N THR A 81 8.67 -0.32 9.94
CA THR A 81 7.71 -0.74 8.90
C THR A 81 7.86 0.19 7.70
N THR A 82 7.85 -0.36 6.49
CA THR A 82 7.91 0.44 5.25
C THR A 82 6.53 0.48 4.62
N VAL A 83 6.09 1.68 4.26
CA VAL A 83 4.84 1.88 3.54
C VAL A 83 5.08 2.65 2.24
N GLY A 84 4.26 2.36 1.23
CA GLY A 84 4.31 3.00 -0.07
C GLY A 84 2.92 3.33 -0.60
N LEU A 85 2.82 4.41 -1.37
CA LEU A 85 1.64 4.80 -2.13
C LEU A 85 2.08 5.17 -3.54
N GLN A 86 1.72 4.34 -4.52
CA GLN A 86 1.91 4.58 -5.95
C GLN A 86 0.64 5.21 -6.51
N HIS A 87 0.75 6.32 -7.24
CA HIS A 87 -0.40 7.14 -7.67
C HIS A 87 -0.07 7.97 -8.91
N ALA A 88 -1.10 8.50 -9.57
CA ALA A 88 -0.99 9.46 -10.68
C ALA A 88 -1.27 10.93 -10.28
N ALA A 89 -1.54 11.23 -9.00
CA ALA A 89 -1.92 12.56 -8.49
C ALA A 89 -0.88 13.72 -8.64
N GLY A 90 0.19 13.54 -9.42
CA GLY A 90 1.18 14.58 -9.67
C GLY A 90 2.22 14.76 -8.56
N PRO A 91 2.97 15.87 -8.54
CA PRO A 91 4.09 16.05 -7.62
C PRO A 91 3.65 16.39 -6.19
N ARG A 92 4.47 16.00 -5.20
CA ARG A 92 4.34 16.36 -3.78
C ARG A 92 3.05 15.86 -3.13
N VAL A 93 2.78 14.56 -3.26
CA VAL A 93 1.52 13.99 -2.78
C VAL A 93 1.36 14.14 -1.27
N ALA A 94 2.45 14.12 -0.50
CA ALA A 94 2.39 14.33 0.96
C ALA A 94 1.77 15.69 1.31
N ARG A 95 2.11 16.73 0.55
CA ARG A 95 1.53 18.07 0.73
C ARG A 95 0.06 18.11 0.31
N THR A 96 -0.29 17.44 -0.78
CA THR A 96 -1.68 17.35 -1.26
C THR A 96 -2.56 16.64 -0.23
N LEU A 97 -2.09 15.53 0.34
CA LEU A 97 -2.76 14.79 1.41
C LEU A 97 -2.92 15.65 2.67
N ALA A 98 -1.90 16.40 3.06
CA ALA A 98 -2.02 17.32 4.20
C ALA A 98 -3.07 18.42 3.95
N ALA A 99 -3.11 18.99 2.73
CA ALA A 99 -4.08 20.01 2.36
C ALA A 99 -5.53 19.48 2.31
N SER A 100 -5.73 18.19 2.10
CA SER A 100 -7.04 17.52 2.17
C SER A 100 -7.40 17.02 3.57
N GLY A 101 -6.62 17.35 4.60
CA GLY A 101 -6.90 16.96 5.98
C GLY A 101 -6.40 15.56 6.35
N LEU A 102 -5.53 14.96 5.53
CA LEU A 102 -4.91 13.66 5.78
C LEU A 102 -3.37 13.76 5.79
N PRO A 103 -2.77 14.57 6.69
CA PRO A 103 -1.31 14.62 6.80
C PRO A 103 -0.74 13.25 7.15
N LEU A 104 0.52 13.00 6.78
CA LEU A 104 1.26 11.87 7.34
C LEU A 104 1.40 12.08 8.86
N PRO A 105 1.28 11.02 9.67
CA PRO A 105 1.55 11.11 11.10
C PRO A 105 2.95 11.63 11.38
N GLU A 106 3.12 12.45 12.42
CA GLU A 106 4.36 13.20 12.70
C GLU A 106 5.59 12.29 12.88
N GLN A 107 5.39 11.10 13.45
CA GLN A 107 6.46 10.14 13.70
C GLN A 107 6.91 9.42 12.43
N TRP A 108 6.17 9.52 11.32
CA TRP A 108 6.52 8.87 10.07
C TRP A 108 7.58 9.68 9.34
N ARG A 109 8.57 8.99 8.79
CA ARG A 109 9.63 9.63 8.01
C ARG A 109 9.44 9.35 6.54
N VAL A 110 9.15 10.39 5.76
CA VAL A 110 9.13 10.30 4.29
C VAL A 110 10.54 10.04 3.79
N THR A 111 10.72 8.95 3.04
CA THR A 111 11.98 8.60 2.38
C THR A 111 11.94 8.89 0.88
N GLN A 112 10.75 8.97 0.29
CA GLN A 112 10.53 9.36 -1.10
C GLN A 112 9.16 10.03 -1.26
N ASP A 113 9.06 11.12 -2.03
CA ASP A 113 7.80 11.68 -2.54
C ASP A 113 8.05 12.12 -4.00
N HIS A 114 7.72 11.23 -4.93
CA HIS A 114 8.07 11.42 -6.34
C HIS A 114 6.86 11.20 -7.26
N PRO A 115 6.58 12.13 -8.20
CA PRO A 115 5.35 12.11 -9.02
C PRO A 115 5.12 10.84 -9.83
N ARG A 116 6.20 10.10 -10.18
CA ARG A 116 6.12 8.83 -10.94
C ARG A 116 6.42 7.57 -10.13
N ARG A 117 7.09 7.71 -8.98
CA ARG A 117 7.55 6.56 -8.17
C ARG A 117 6.76 6.42 -6.88
N GLY A 118 5.84 7.34 -6.63
CA GLY A 118 5.01 7.38 -5.44
C GLY A 118 5.70 7.93 -4.21
N LEU A 119 4.93 7.92 -3.14
CA LEU A 119 5.35 8.20 -1.78
C LEU A 119 5.88 6.92 -1.13
N VAL A 120 6.97 7.03 -0.38
CA VAL A 120 7.48 5.99 0.52
C VAL A 120 7.78 6.62 1.87
N ALA A 121 7.36 5.96 2.94
CA ALA A 121 7.65 6.38 4.31
C ALA A 121 8.06 5.18 5.18
N SER A 122 8.88 5.46 6.18
CA SER A 122 9.18 4.51 7.26
C SER A 122 8.38 4.88 8.51
N VAL A 123 7.73 3.88 9.09
CA VAL A 123 6.94 3.97 10.33
C VAL A 123 7.73 3.34 11.46
N PRO A 124 8.11 4.10 12.50
CA PRO A 124 8.84 3.55 13.65
C PRO A 124 8.09 2.39 14.29
N ALA A 125 8.80 1.33 14.68
CA ALA A 125 8.20 0.12 15.25
C ALA A 125 7.30 0.41 16.47
N ALA A 126 7.64 1.41 17.28
CA ALA A 126 6.86 1.82 18.46
C ALA A 126 5.44 2.34 18.14
N VAL A 127 5.17 2.73 16.90
CA VAL A 127 3.87 3.27 16.46
C VAL A 127 3.32 2.55 15.23
N ALA A 128 3.94 1.43 14.84
CA ALA A 128 3.60 0.67 13.63
C ALA A 128 2.45 -0.32 13.85
N ASP A 129 1.39 0.10 14.54
CA ASP A 129 0.15 -0.69 14.69
C ASP A 129 -0.44 -0.99 13.30
N PRO A 130 -0.58 -2.26 12.89
CA PRO A 130 -1.00 -2.60 11.53
C PRO A 130 -2.33 -1.98 11.14
N ARG A 131 -3.32 -1.96 12.04
CA ARG A 131 -4.65 -1.41 11.78
C ARG A 131 -4.56 0.08 11.45
N SER A 132 -3.95 0.86 12.34
CA SER A 132 -3.86 2.32 12.20
C SER A 132 -3.06 2.73 10.95
N VAL A 133 -1.99 1.99 10.64
CA VAL A 133 -1.17 2.21 9.45
C VAL A 133 -1.96 1.89 8.17
N LEU A 134 -2.64 0.74 8.12
CA LEU A 134 -3.47 0.35 6.98
C LEU A 134 -4.64 1.30 6.77
N GLU A 135 -5.30 1.77 7.84
CA GLU A 135 -6.39 2.74 7.74
C GLU A 135 -5.91 4.03 7.05
N TRP A 136 -4.77 4.57 7.48
CA TRP A 136 -4.20 5.76 6.86
C TRP A 136 -3.87 5.52 5.37
N LEU A 137 -3.29 4.36 5.04
CA LEU A 137 -2.95 4.01 3.66
C LEU A 137 -4.17 3.92 2.76
N LEU A 138 -5.25 3.28 3.22
CA LEU A 138 -6.49 3.15 2.46
C LEU A 138 -7.15 4.51 2.24
N ARG A 139 -7.19 5.37 3.26
CA ARG A 139 -7.69 6.74 3.13
C ARG A 139 -6.83 7.57 2.18
N ALA A 140 -5.51 7.42 2.24
CA ALA A 140 -4.60 8.14 1.35
C ALA A 140 -4.79 7.70 -0.10
N ALA A 141 -4.82 6.40 -0.37
CA ALA A 141 -5.11 5.85 -1.68
C ALA A 141 -6.48 6.31 -2.22
N ALA A 142 -7.54 6.23 -1.41
CA ALA A 142 -8.87 6.70 -1.81
C ALA A 142 -8.86 8.19 -2.21
N SER A 143 -8.11 9.02 -1.49
CA SER A 143 -8.03 10.46 -1.78
C SER A 143 -7.29 10.81 -3.08
N VAL A 144 -6.44 9.92 -3.58
CA VAL A 144 -5.65 10.11 -4.81
C VAL A 144 -6.13 9.25 -5.97
N CYS A 145 -7.17 8.43 -5.75
CA CYS A 145 -7.81 7.64 -6.80
C CYS A 145 -8.62 8.54 -7.72
N THR A 146 -8.35 8.48 -9.02
CA THR A 146 -8.97 9.37 -10.02
C THR A 146 -10.13 8.73 -10.76
N VAL A 147 -10.44 7.46 -10.48
CA VAL A 147 -11.53 6.69 -11.08
C VAL A 147 -12.56 6.29 -10.03
N THR A 148 -13.77 6.02 -10.48
CA THR A 148 -14.86 5.55 -9.63
C THR A 148 -14.50 4.20 -9.01
N THR A 149 -14.68 4.10 -7.69
CA THR A 149 -14.42 2.87 -6.92
C THR A 149 -15.73 2.28 -6.46
N THR A 150 -15.76 0.95 -6.32
CA THR A 150 -16.92 0.20 -5.80
C THR A 150 -17.09 0.32 -4.28
N GLY A 151 -16.17 1.01 -3.60
CA GLY A 151 -16.06 1.01 -2.12
C GLY A 151 -15.44 -0.26 -1.53
N ARG A 152 -15.06 -1.24 -2.36
CA ARG A 152 -14.33 -2.44 -1.96
C ARG A 152 -12.86 -2.33 -2.29
N TRP A 153 -12.07 -3.17 -1.64
CA TRP A 153 -10.63 -3.27 -1.78
C TRP A 153 -10.22 -4.72 -2.02
N ARG A 154 -9.08 -4.88 -2.68
CA ARG A 154 -8.38 -6.15 -2.80
C ARG A 154 -7.01 -6.01 -2.15
N ALA A 155 -6.71 -6.92 -1.22
CA ALA A 155 -5.37 -7.11 -0.67
C ALA A 155 -4.72 -8.35 -1.30
N ALA A 156 -3.52 -8.21 -1.83
CA ALA A 156 -2.63 -9.29 -2.23
C ALA A 156 -1.56 -9.47 -1.15
N VAL A 157 -1.65 -10.56 -0.38
CA VAL A 157 -0.75 -10.89 0.72
C VAL A 157 0.38 -11.77 0.22
N HIS A 158 1.62 -11.33 0.45
CA HIS A 158 2.84 -12.03 0.06
C HIS A 158 3.62 -12.42 1.33
N ASP A 159 3.79 -13.72 1.58
CA ASP A 159 4.38 -14.24 2.82
C ASP A 159 5.91 -14.03 2.96
N GLY A 160 6.58 -13.38 2.00
CA GLY A 160 8.04 -13.28 1.96
C GLY A 160 8.67 -14.47 1.23
N ARG A 161 10.01 -14.52 1.11
CA ARG A 161 10.67 -15.67 0.46
C ARG A 161 10.51 -16.91 1.35
N THR A 162 9.83 -17.93 0.86
CA THR A 162 10.06 -19.30 1.34
C THR A 162 11.42 -19.77 0.81
N GLY A 163 12.48 -19.68 1.63
CA GLY A 163 13.78 -20.33 1.39
C GLY A 163 14.67 -19.68 0.35
#